data_AF-A0A3B8W775-F1
#
_entry.id   AF-A0A3B8W775-F1
#
_cell.length_a   1.000
_cell.length_b   1.000
_cell.length_c   1.000
_cell.angle_alpha   90.00
_cell.angle_beta   90.00
_cell.angle_gamma   90.00
#
_symmetry.space_group_name_H-M   'P 1'
#
loop_
_entity.id
_entity.type
_entity.pdbx_description
1 polymer ?
#
loop_
_entity_poly.entity_id
_entity_poly.type
_entity_poly.pdbx_seq_one_letter_code
_entity_poly.pdbx_strand_id
1 'polypeptide(L)'
;MTITELKEGFRTWRLTRERVIHLAIGVAAILVYEFIARRLYRPYIYRHNINDFHLADTIGNTLGTVATIFTLIGLIGQGRSQHLFLIKVVTLSVALYELAHPLLGKPIDPWDLLATIITGGLCLVLYKWIHPSGEPGKA
;
A
#
# COMPACT_ATOMS: atom_id res chain seq x y z
N MET A 1 3.32 -10.39 -15.71
CA MET A 1 1.87 -10.18 -15.70
C MET A 1 1.45 -9.67 -17.07
N THR A 2 0.77 -10.50 -17.84
CA THR A 2 0.23 -10.14 -19.16
C THR A 2 -1.23 -9.69 -19.03
N ILE A 3 -1.76 -9.00 -20.05
CA ILE A 3 -3.17 -8.58 -20.08
C ILE A 3 -4.10 -9.81 -20.09
N THR A 4 -3.67 -10.91 -20.72
CA THR A 4 -4.41 -12.17 -20.76
C THR A 4 -4.53 -12.78 -19.37
N GLU A 5 -3.42 -12.86 -18.60
CA GLU A 5 -3.41 -13.34 -17.21
C GLU A 5 -4.33 -12.49 -16.31
N LEU A 6 -4.33 -11.15 -16.49
CA LEU A 6 -5.23 -10.27 -15.75
C LEU A 6 -6.71 -10.61 -16.04
N LYS A 7 -7.06 -10.77 -17.32
CA LYS A 7 -8.44 -11.04 -17.75
C LYS A 7 -8.93 -12.40 -17.25
N GLU A 8 -8.09 -13.42 -17.34
CA GLU A 8 -8.39 -14.75 -16.80
C GLU A 8 -8.54 -14.72 -15.27
N GLY A 9 -7.71 -13.92 -14.60
CA GLY A 9 -7.80 -13.74 -13.16
C GLY A 9 -9.07 -13.06 -12.68
N PHE A 10 -9.59 -12.10 -13.44
CA PHE A 10 -10.92 -11.54 -13.17
C PHE A 10 -12.04 -12.55 -13.41
N ARG A 11 -11.96 -13.37 -14.48
CA ARG A 11 -12.98 -14.37 -14.78
C ARG A 11 -13.04 -15.49 -13.73
N THR A 12 -11.90 -15.87 -13.18
CA THR A 12 -11.77 -16.94 -12.17
C THR A 12 -11.80 -16.41 -10.74
N TRP A 13 -12.13 -15.13 -10.56
CA TRP A 13 -12.08 -14.47 -9.28
C TRP A 13 -13.02 -15.13 -8.26
N ARG A 14 -12.47 -15.48 -7.10
CA ARG A 14 -13.20 -16.06 -5.98
C ARG A 14 -12.71 -15.42 -4.70
N LEU A 15 -13.63 -15.22 -3.75
CA LEU A 15 -13.30 -14.69 -2.44
C LEU A 15 -12.63 -15.77 -1.58
N THR A 16 -11.29 -15.80 -1.60
CA THR A 16 -10.50 -16.72 -0.77
C THR A 16 -10.11 -16.05 0.55
N ARG A 17 -9.78 -16.87 1.57
CA ARG A 17 -9.29 -16.37 2.87
C ARG A 17 -8.09 -15.43 2.70
N GLU A 18 -7.14 -15.78 1.84
CA GLU A 18 -5.98 -14.93 1.55
C GLU A 18 -6.42 -13.57 1.01
N ARG A 19 -7.30 -13.52 0.00
CA ARG A 19 -7.78 -12.25 -0.56
C ARG A 19 -8.49 -11.40 0.49
N VAL A 20 -9.30 -12.02 1.34
CA VAL A 20 -9.99 -11.32 2.44
C VAL A 20 -8.99 -10.68 3.40
N ILE A 21 -7.91 -11.37 3.77
CA ILE A 21 -6.86 -10.80 4.63
C ILE A 21 -6.23 -9.56 4.00
N HIS A 22 -5.85 -9.63 2.72
CA HIS A 22 -5.25 -8.48 2.03
C HIS A 22 -6.25 -7.31 1.89
N LEU A 23 -7.49 -7.60 1.49
CA LEU A 23 -8.54 -6.56 1.41
C LEU A 23 -8.81 -5.93 2.78
N ALA A 24 -8.84 -6.72 3.85
CA ALA A 24 -9.04 -6.22 5.20
C ALA A 24 -7.91 -5.30 5.64
N ILE A 25 -6.64 -5.63 5.34
CA ILE A 25 -5.49 -4.74 5.60
C ILE A 25 -5.64 -3.44 4.81
N GLY A 26 -6.01 -3.52 3.52
CA GLY A 26 -6.18 -2.36 2.67
C GLY A 26 -7.30 -1.42 3.16
N VAL A 27 -8.46 -1.98 3.48
CA VAL A 27 -9.60 -1.24 4.05
C VAL A 27 -9.25 -0.67 5.42
N ALA A 28 -8.59 -1.44 6.28
CA ALA A 28 -8.16 -0.94 7.59
C ALA A 28 -7.23 0.27 7.47
N ALA A 29 -6.28 0.26 6.53
CA ALA A 29 -5.40 1.40 6.30
C ALA A 29 -6.18 2.67 5.89
N ILE A 30 -7.19 2.54 5.01
CA ILE A 30 -8.08 3.65 4.63
C ILE A 30 -8.86 4.16 5.84
N LEU A 31 -9.45 3.26 6.63
CA LEU A 31 -10.23 3.64 7.82
C LEU A 31 -9.37 4.34 8.87
N VAL A 32 -8.17 3.81 9.15
CA VAL A 32 -7.21 4.45 10.06
C VAL A 32 -6.84 5.83 9.55
N TYR A 33 -6.59 5.98 8.24
CA TYR A 33 -6.25 7.29 7.68
C TYR A 33 -7.41 8.29 7.83
N GLU A 34 -8.61 7.94 7.36
CA GLU A 34 -9.74 8.88 7.30
C GLU A 34 -10.33 9.22 8.67
N PHE A 35 -10.40 8.25 9.59
CA PHE A 35 -11.04 8.46 10.89
C PHE A 35 -10.07 8.84 12.00
N ILE A 36 -8.81 8.42 11.92
CA ILE A 36 -7.82 8.65 12.99
C ILE A 36 -6.75 9.62 12.52
N ALA A 37 -6.01 9.29 11.46
CA ALA A 37 -4.84 10.06 11.07
C ALA A 37 -5.20 11.51 10.66
N ARG A 38 -6.19 11.64 9.77
CA ARG A 38 -6.59 12.92 9.21
C ARG A 38 -7.38 13.79 10.17
N ARG A 39 -8.24 13.18 10.99
CA ARG A 39 -9.16 13.91 11.88
C ARG A 39 -8.60 14.17 13.27
N LEU A 40 -7.76 13.29 13.79
CA LEU A 40 -7.27 13.35 15.17
C LEU A 40 -5.76 13.60 15.21
N TYR A 41 -4.98 12.72 14.58
CA TYR A 41 -3.52 12.75 14.69
C TYR A 41 -2.88 14.01 14.10
N ARG A 42 -3.08 14.25 12.78
CA ARG A 42 -2.52 15.43 12.08
C ARG A 42 -2.89 16.74 12.80
N PRO A 43 -4.18 17.04 13.08
CA PRO A 43 -4.54 18.26 13.77
C PRO A 43 -3.93 18.38 15.17
N TYR A 44 -3.81 17.27 15.91
CA TYR A 44 -3.22 17.27 17.23
C TYR A 44 -1.73 17.64 17.19
N ILE A 45 -0.96 17.03 16.28
CA ILE A 45 0.47 17.31 16.08
C ILE A 45 0.68 18.78 15.70
N TYR A 46 -0.05 19.27 14.69
CA TYR A 46 0.09 20.65 14.22
C TYR A 46 -0.34 21.67 15.26
N ARG A 47 -1.42 21.42 16.02
CA ARG A 47 -1.90 22.35 17.05
C ARG A 47 -0.93 22.50 18.23
N HIS A 48 -0.23 21.44 18.58
CA HIS A 48 0.71 21.42 19.71
C HIS A 48 2.16 21.65 19.29
N ASN A 49 2.42 21.90 17.99
CA ASN A 49 3.78 22.04 17.42
C ASN A 49 4.71 20.88 17.83
N ILE A 50 4.17 19.66 17.84
CA ILE A 50 4.96 18.47 18.18
C ILE A 50 5.82 18.12 16.97
N ASN A 51 7.13 17.97 17.18
CA ASN A 51 8.00 17.41 16.16
C ASN A 51 7.89 15.88 16.15
N ASP A 52 7.14 15.36 15.20
CA ASP A 52 6.96 13.92 14.99
C ASP A 52 7.78 13.37 13.81
N PHE A 53 8.85 14.09 13.42
CA PHE A 53 9.74 13.73 12.33
C PHE A 53 9.02 13.60 10.97
N HIS A 54 8.06 14.50 10.69
CA HIS A 54 7.24 14.55 9.46
C HIS A 54 6.29 13.36 9.30
N LEU A 55 6.00 12.61 10.36
CA LEU A 55 5.05 11.51 10.28
C LEU A 55 3.64 12.02 9.97
N ALA A 56 3.22 13.13 10.59
CA ALA A 56 1.95 13.79 10.31
C ALA A 56 1.87 14.20 8.85
N ASP A 57 2.93 14.73 8.25
CA ASP A 57 2.93 15.14 6.86
C ASP A 57 2.80 13.93 5.93
N THR A 58 3.50 12.83 6.24
CA THR A 58 3.61 11.66 5.37
C THR A 58 2.62 10.52 5.64
N ILE A 59 1.78 10.63 6.68
CA ILE A 59 0.85 9.55 7.07
C ILE A 59 -0.17 9.21 5.97
N GLY A 60 -0.49 10.19 5.11
CA GLY A 60 -1.33 9.98 3.93
C GLY A 60 -0.67 9.07 2.91
N ASN A 61 0.59 9.33 2.57
CA ASN A 61 1.36 8.50 1.63
C ASN A 61 1.67 7.13 2.21
N THR A 62 1.98 7.07 3.50
CA THR A 62 2.17 5.80 4.22
C THR A 62 0.91 4.93 4.15
N LEU A 63 -0.21 5.38 4.71
CA LEU A 63 -1.42 4.55 4.76
C LEU A 63 -2.05 4.37 3.37
N GLY A 64 -1.94 5.35 2.48
CA GLY A 64 -2.37 5.25 1.08
C GLY A 64 -1.58 4.20 0.29
N THR A 65 -0.27 4.09 0.50
CA THR A 65 0.57 3.05 -0.11
C THR A 65 0.20 1.66 0.39
N VAL A 66 0.02 1.49 1.72
CA VAL A 66 -0.47 0.23 2.30
C VAL A 66 -1.82 -0.15 1.70
N ALA A 67 -2.77 0.80 1.70
CA ALA A 67 -4.11 0.60 1.15
C ALA A 67 -4.07 0.14 -0.30
N THR A 68 -3.31 0.83 -1.14
CA THR A 68 -3.23 0.55 -2.58
C THR A 68 -2.61 -0.82 -2.84
N ILE A 69 -1.48 -1.14 -2.21
CA ILE A 69 -0.79 -2.43 -2.39
C ILE A 69 -1.69 -3.59 -1.99
N PHE A 70 -2.21 -3.58 -0.76
CA PHE A 70 -2.96 -4.72 -0.22
C PHE A 70 -4.34 -4.87 -0.87
N THR A 71 -4.98 -3.75 -1.25
CA THR A 71 -6.22 -3.81 -2.02
C THR A 71 -5.99 -4.42 -3.40
N LEU A 72 -4.95 -4.00 -4.13
CA LEU A 72 -4.65 -4.55 -5.46
C LEU A 72 -4.23 -6.03 -5.39
N ILE A 73 -3.48 -6.44 -4.38
CA ILE A 73 -3.19 -7.87 -4.16
C ILE A 73 -4.50 -8.64 -3.94
N GLY A 74 -5.38 -8.16 -3.06
CA GLY A 74 -6.66 -8.82 -2.79
C GLY A 74 -7.60 -8.89 -4.01
N LEU A 75 -7.60 -7.86 -4.85
CA LEU A 75 -8.44 -7.79 -6.04
C LEU A 75 -7.89 -8.60 -7.20
N ILE A 76 -6.61 -8.43 -7.58
CA ILE A 76 -6.07 -8.97 -8.84
C ILE A 76 -4.84 -9.87 -8.67
N GLY A 77 -4.27 -9.97 -7.47
CA GLY A 77 -3.11 -10.81 -7.20
C GLY A 77 -3.44 -12.30 -7.35
N GLN A 78 -2.56 -13.06 -8.00
CA GLN A 78 -2.61 -14.52 -8.09
C GLN A 78 -1.25 -15.11 -7.73
N GLY A 79 -1.19 -15.74 -6.57
CA GLY A 79 -0.01 -16.44 -6.10
C GLY A 79 1.17 -15.52 -5.77
N ARG A 80 2.18 -16.11 -5.14
CA ARG A 80 3.27 -15.38 -4.50
C ARG A 80 4.06 -14.49 -5.46
N SER A 81 4.38 -14.98 -6.66
CA SER A 81 5.18 -14.23 -7.63
C SER A 81 4.49 -12.93 -8.04
N GLN A 82 3.19 -13.01 -8.35
CA GLN A 82 2.43 -11.82 -8.75
C GLN A 82 2.20 -10.86 -7.59
N HIS A 83 1.99 -11.36 -6.36
CA HIS A 83 1.87 -10.49 -5.19
C HIS A 83 3.16 -9.69 -4.97
N LEU A 84 4.33 -10.35 -5.02
CA LEU A 84 5.63 -9.69 -4.87
C LEU A 84 5.89 -8.69 -6.01
N PHE A 85 5.47 -9.00 -7.23
CA PHE A 85 5.53 -8.09 -8.36
C PHE A 85 4.64 -6.85 -8.15
N LEU A 86 3.39 -7.04 -7.71
CA LEU A 86 2.46 -5.94 -7.42
C LEU A 86 3.00 -5.02 -6.32
N ILE A 87 3.57 -5.55 -5.24
CA ILE A 87 4.19 -4.73 -4.18
C ILE A 87 5.24 -3.78 -4.77
N LYS A 88 6.15 -4.31 -5.60
CA LYS A 88 7.22 -3.52 -6.22
C LYS A 88 6.69 -2.49 -7.19
N VAL A 89 5.83 -2.91 -8.12
CA VAL A 89 5.30 -2.03 -9.17
C VAL A 89 4.44 -0.93 -8.57
N VAL A 90 3.53 -1.25 -7.65
CA VAL A 90 2.68 -0.24 -7.02
C VAL A 90 3.50 0.74 -6.20
N THR A 91 4.49 0.27 -5.42
CA THR A 91 5.40 1.17 -4.68
C THR A 91 6.11 2.12 -5.64
N LEU A 92 6.65 1.60 -6.75
CA LEU A 92 7.31 2.42 -7.76
C LEU A 92 6.33 3.39 -8.42
N SER A 93 5.11 2.95 -8.75
CA SER A 93 4.08 3.81 -9.35
C SER A 93 3.67 4.95 -8.44
N VAL A 94 3.49 4.71 -7.14
CA VAL A 94 3.16 5.78 -6.16
C VAL A 94 4.35 6.72 -5.99
N ALA A 95 5.58 6.20 -5.93
CA ALA A 95 6.78 7.03 -5.87
C ALA A 95 6.95 7.92 -7.13
N LEU A 96 6.70 7.35 -8.31
CA LEU A 96 6.71 8.11 -9.57
C LEU A 96 5.57 9.13 -9.64
N TYR A 97 4.41 8.82 -9.07
CA TYR A 97 3.29 9.76 -8.96
C TYR A 97 3.68 10.99 -8.13
N GLU A 98 4.38 10.79 -7.00
CA GLU A 98 4.91 11.90 -6.20
C GLU A 98 5.93 12.75 -6.97
N LEU A 99 6.82 12.11 -7.72
CA LEU A 99 7.76 12.83 -8.59
C LEU A 99 7.06 13.60 -9.72
N ALA A 100 5.87 13.15 -10.12
CA ALA A 100 5.04 13.79 -11.14
C ALA A 100 4.13 14.91 -10.59
N HIS A 101 4.08 15.14 -9.27
CA HIS A 101 3.28 16.23 -8.68
C HIS A 101 3.50 17.63 -9.29
N PRO A 102 4.71 18.02 -9.74
CA PRO A 102 4.92 19.29 -10.44
C PRO A 102 4.08 19.46 -11.70
N LEU A 103 3.75 18.37 -12.39
CA LEU A 103 2.88 18.39 -13.57
C LEU A 103 1.43 18.75 -13.19
N LEU A 104 1.07 18.62 -11.92
CA LEU A 104 -0.24 18.96 -11.36
C LEU A 104 -0.20 20.29 -10.56
N GLY A 105 0.88 21.06 -10.67
CA GLY A 105 1.03 22.35 -9.98
C GLY A 105 1.36 22.24 -8.49
N LYS A 106 1.80 21.07 -8.02
CA LYS A 106 2.24 20.84 -6.63
C LYS A 106 3.76 20.60 -6.57
N PRO A 107 4.46 21.09 -5.54
CA PRO A 107 5.88 20.76 -5.37
C PRO A 107 6.09 19.27 -5.10
N ILE A 108 7.28 18.76 -5.40
CA ILE A 108 7.70 17.42 -4.94
C ILE A 108 7.96 17.51 -3.44
N ASP A 109 7.38 16.59 -2.67
CA ASP A 109 7.68 16.42 -1.26
C ASP A 109 8.65 15.22 -1.06
N PRO A 110 9.93 15.46 -0.71
CA PRO A 110 10.89 14.40 -0.47
C PRO A 110 10.51 13.45 0.67
N TRP A 111 9.76 13.93 1.67
CA TRP A 111 9.32 13.13 2.80
C TRP A 111 8.25 12.14 2.38
N ASP A 112 7.30 12.56 1.54
CA ASP A 112 6.26 11.68 0.98
C ASP A 112 6.86 10.61 0.06
N LEU A 113 7.88 10.96 -0.72
CA LEU A 113 8.64 10.00 -1.53
C LEU A 113 9.37 8.97 -0.65
N LEU A 114 10.07 9.44 0.38
CA LEU A 114 10.79 8.57 1.33
C LEU A 114 9.81 7.64 2.06
N ALA A 115 8.69 8.19 2.56
CA ALA A 115 7.64 7.44 3.23
C ALA A 115 7.05 6.36 2.34
N THR A 116 6.83 6.66 1.05
CA THR A 116 6.35 5.68 0.07
C THR A 116 7.33 4.52 -0.09
N ILE A 117 8.62 4.79 -0.25
CA ILE A 117 9.66 3.76 -0.44
C ILE A 117 9.78 2.89 0.82
N ILE A 118 9.87 3.51 1.99
CA ILE A 118 9.94 2.80 3.28
C ILE A 118 8.69 1.93 3.47
N THR A 119 7.52 2.50 3.21
CA THR A 119 6.25 1.78 3.33
C THR A 119 6.15 0.59 2.38
N GLY A 120 6.59 0.74 1.12
CA GLY A 120 6.66 -0.38 0.18
C GLY A 120 7.55 -1.51 0.69
N GLY A 121 8.69 -1.17 1.30
CA GLY A 121 9.56 -2.12 2.00
C GLY A 121 8.86 -2.81 3.19
N LEU A 122 8.15 -2.04 4.03
CA LEU A 122 7.38 -2.59 5.15
C LEU A 122 6.24 -3.49 4.67
N CYS A 123 5.54 -3.13 3.60
CA CYS A 123 4.52 -3.97 2.97
C CYS A 123 5.10 -5.30 2.48
N LEU A 124 6.32 -5.29 1.92
CA LEU A 124 7.02 -6.51 1.54
C LEU A 124 7.35 -7.40 2.75
N VAL A 125 7.82 -6.81 3.84
CA VAL A 125 8.10 -7.54 5.10
C VAL A 125 6.81 -8.12 5.67
N LEU A 126 5.75 -7.30 5.79
CA LEU A 126 4.44 -7.72 6.26
C LEU A 126 3.86 -8.85 5.42
N TYR A 127 3.94 -8.74 4.09
CA TYR A 127 3.48 -9.79 3.19
C TYR A 127 4.22 -11.12 3.42
N LYS A 128 5.55 -11.08 3.54
CA LYS A 128 6.37 -12.27 3.81
C LYS A 128 6.11 -12.86 5.20
N TRP A 129 5.74 -12.04 6.17
CA TRP A 129 5.36 -12.49 7.51
C TRP A 129 4.00 -13.20 7.51
N ILE A 130 3.02 -12.68 6.76
CA ILE A 130 1.71 -13.32 6.56
C ILE A 130 1.84 -14.61 5.74
N HIS A 131 2.78 -14.66 4.78
CA HIS A 131 3.03 -15.83 3.91
C HIS A 131 4.50 -16.26 4.03
N PRO A 132 4.89 -16.95 5.11
CA PRO A 132 6.24 -17.47 5.29
C PRO A 132 6.62 -18.39 4.13
N SER A 133 7.89 -18.36 3.70
CA SER A 133 8.39 -19.17 2.58
C SER A 133 8.42 -20.69 2.85
N GLY A 134 7.77 -21.16 3.92
CA GLY A 134 7.87 -22.52 4.46
C GLY A 134 6.59 -23.36 4.39
N GLU A 135 5.49 -22.86 3.83
CA GLU A 135 4.37 -23.74 3.46
C GLU A 135 4.53 -24.21 2.02
N PRO A 136 4.88 -25.49 1.77
CA PRO A 136 4.67 -26.09 0.48
C PRO A 136 3.16 -26.08 0.21
N GLY A 137 2.72 -25.13 -0.59
CA GLY A 137 1.40 -25.18 -1.22
C GLY A 137 1.30 -26.50 -1.96
N LYS A 138 0.37 -27.33 -1.49
CA LYS A 138 -0.03 -28.60 -2.10
C LYS A 138 -0.18 -28.40 -3.61
N ALA A 139 0.55 -29.23 -4.36
CA ALA A 139 0.33 -29.47 -5.77
C ALA A 139 -1.11 -29.93 -6.03
#